data_AF-A0A9D5Y7S8-F1
#
_entry.id   AF-A0A9D5Y7S8-F1
#
_cell.length_a   1.000
_cell.length_b   1.000
_cell.length_c   1.000
_cell.angle_alpha   90.00
_cell.angle_beta   90.00
_cell.angle_gamma   90.00
#
_symmetry.space_group_name_H-M   'P 1'
#
loop_
_entity.id
_entity.type
_entity.pdbx_description
1 polymer ?
#
loop_
_entity_poly.entity_id
_entity_poly.type
_entity_poly.pdbx_seq_one_letter_code
_entity_poly.pdbx_strand_id
1 'polypeptide(L)'
;MITRHTIILTTDSPKRIYPDWAYRLYAQLCREAGDPLAELLHVQGETPLSQYLQPLGAGRAAWQVTLLSDEAAQLAELPLSAPDFRIEDEAVTLTAESHSVEYIADESELLAAAAQSDKTLTRLMLRSPCTFKRDGQYVLFPSVDLIVSSLVRKWNGCSQKFCIDDEDAVAALVRGISIENYRLQSNMFHMKGAGVRGFS
;
A
#
# COMPACT_ATOMS: atom_id res chain seq x y z
N MET A 1 -13.08 3.04 -10.32
CA MET A 1 -12.99 1.69 -9.73
C MET A 1 -11.68 1.56 -8.96
N ILE A 2 -11.67 0.75 -7.90
CA ILE A 2 -10.43 0.34 -7.21
C ILE A 2 -10.16 -1.12 -7.59
N THR A 3 -8.95 -1.43 -8.00
CA THR A 3 -8.53 -2.81 -8.28
C THR A 3 -7.45 -3.24 -7.31
N ARG A 4 -7.50 -4.49 -6.88
CA ARG A 4 -6.50 -5.09 -6.00
C ARG A 4 -6.00 -6.37 -6.63
N HIS A 5 -4.76 -6.34 -7.09
CA HIS A 5 -4.04 -7.49 -7.59
C HIS A 5 -3.31 -8.16 -6.43
N THR A 6 -3.45 -9.49 -6.34
CA THR A 6 -2.64 -10.34 -5.48
C THR A 6 -1.92 -11.34 -6.36
N ILE A 7 -0.60 -11.23 -6.43
CA ILE A 7 0.27 -12.09 -7.23
C ILE A 7 1.10 -12.95 -6.27
N ILE A 8 0.98 -14.26 -6.38
CA ILE A 8 1.82 -15.19 -5.64
C ILE A 8 3.09 -15.43 -6.45
N LEU A 9 4.22 -15.07 -5.86
CA LEU A 9 5.53 -15.10 -6.48
C LEU A 9 6.40 -16.16 -5.82
N THR A 10 7.20 -16.85 -6.64
CA THR A 10 8.22 -17.82 -6.18
C THR A 10 9.58 -17.46 -6.73
N THR A 11 10.60 -17.52 -5.89
CA THR A 11 11.98 -17.24 -6.29
C THR A 11 12.66 -18.47 -6.90
N ASP A 12 13.46 -18.25 -7.92
CA ASP A 12 14.42 -19.20 -8.49
C ASP A 12 15.66 -19.45 -7.60
N SER A 13 15.78 -18.72 -6.50
CA SER A 13 16.95 -18.69 -5.62
C SER A 13 16.67 -19.31 -4.25
N PRO A 14 17.66 -19.93 -3.58
CA PRO A 14 17.53 -20.31 -2.18
C PRO A 14 17.46 -19.09 -1.23
N LYS A 15 17.65 -17.87 -1.74
CA LYS A 15 17.58 -16.64 -0.96
C LYS A 15 16.18 -16.44 -0.36
N ARG A 16 16.15 -15.90 0.85
CA ARG A 16 14.91 -15.42 1.46
C ARG A 16 14.41 -14.20 0.68
N ILE A 17 13.09 -14.14 0.45
CA ILE A 17 12.43 -12.94 -0.07
C ILE A 17 12.31 -11.89 1.04
N TYR A 18 12.76 -10.67 0.75
CA TYR A 18 12.69 -9.54 1.67
C TYR A 18 11.53 -8.60 1.32
N PRO A 19 10.78 -8.07 2.30
CA PRO A 19 9.68 -7.13 2.04
C PRO A 19 10.09 -5.88 1.26
N ASP A 20 11.34 -5.43 1.42
CA ASP A 20 11.87 -4.27 0.70
C ASP A 20 12.09 -4.53 -0.81
N TRP A 21 11.97 -5.77 -1.27
CA TRP A 21 11.92 -6.07 -2.72
C TRP A 21 10.67 -5.46 -3.38
N ALA A 22 9.63 -5.15 -2.62
CA ALA A 22 8.47 -4.38 -3.07
C ALA A 22 8.86 -3.09 -3.81
N TYR A 23 9.90 -2.39 -3.35
CA TYR A 23 10.37 -1.16 -4.01
C TYR A 23 10.96 -1.44 -5.41
N ARG A 24 11.62 -2.58 -5.61
CA ARG A 24 12.14 -2.97 -6.93
C ARG A 24 11.03 -3.40 -7.86
N LEU A 25 10.04 -4.16 -7.35
CA LEU A 25 8.83 -4.52 -8.08
C LEU A 25 8.04 -3.27 -8.51
N TYR A 26 7.92 -2.28 -7.63
CA TYR A 26 7.35 -0.98 -7.96
C TYR A 26 8.10 -0.30 -9.11
N ALA A 27 9.42 -0.26 -9.02
CA ALA A 27 10.24 0.38 -10.04
C ALA A 27 10.14 -0.36 -11.39
N GLN A 28 10.08 -1.69 -11.39
CA GLN A 28 9.86 -2.48 -12.60
C GLN A 28 8.48 -2.20 -13.21
N LEU A 29 7.42 -2.20 -12.39
CA LEU A 29 6.06 -1.85 -12.80
C LEU A 29 6.01 -0.49 -13.50
N CYS A 30 6.66 0.52 -12.93
CA CYS A 30 6.72 1.86 -13.53
C CYS A 30 7.50 1.85 -14.86
N ARG A 31 8.61 1.10 -14.96
CA ARG A 31 9.38 0.99 -16.21
C ARG A 31 8.58 0.31 -17.33
N GLU A 32 7.84 -0.73 -17.00
CA GLU A 32 7.08 -1.53 -17.97
C GLU A 32 5.78 -0.87 -18.41
N ALA A 33 5.11 -0.15 -17.50
CA ALA A 33 3.93 0.65 -17.84
C ALA A 33 4.27 1.89 -18.69
N GLY A 34 5.53 2.32 -18.66
CA GLY A 34 6.03 3.49 -19.38
C GLY A 34 5.70 4.81 -18.71
N ASP A 35 6.00 5.90 -19.43
CA ASP A 35 5.90 7.28 -18.92
C ASP A 35 4.52 7.66 -18.37
N PRO A 36 3.37 7.27 -18.97
CA PRO A 36 2.06 7.69 -18.47
C PRO A 36 1.79 7.27 -17.01
N LEU A 37 2.17 6.05 -16.62
CA LEU A 37 1.98 5.61 -15.24
C LEU A 37 2.95 6.35 -14.30
N ALA A 38 4.20 6.55 -14.73
CA ALA A 38 5.18 7.28 -13.94
C ALA A 38 4.75 8.74 -13.70
N GLU A 39 4.22 9.41 -14.73
CA GLU A 39 3.65 10.75 -14.65
C GLU A 39 2.45 10.79 -13.69
N LEU A 40 1.50 9.86 -13.84
CA LEU A 40 0.34 9.75 -12.95
C LEU A 40 0.74 9.57 -11.48
N LEU A 41 1.79 8.79 -11.22
CA LEU A 41 2.35 8.57 -9.88
C LEU A 41 3.22 9.75 -9.39
N HIS A 42 3.64 10.65 -10.27
CA HIS A 42 4.44 11.83 -9.94
C HIS A 42 3.60 13.12 -9.81
N VAL A 43 2.31 13.12 -10.19
CA VAL A 43 1.40 14.23 -9.91
C VAL A 43 1.34 14.46 -8.39
N GLN A 44 1.71 15.66 -7.96
CA GLN A 44 1.96 15.97 -6.55
C GLN A 44 0.72 15.76 -5.67
N GLY A 45 0.89 14.99 -4.59
CA GLY A 45 -0.10 14.86 -3.51
C GLY A 45 -0.12 13.44 -2.93
N GLU A 46 -0.90 12.56 -3.57
CA GLU A 46 -1.10 11.17 -3.18
C GLU A 46 -1.04 10.28 -4.42
N THR A 47 -0.28 9.19 -4.35
CA THR A 47 -0.13 8.25 -5.47
C THR A 47 -1.37 7.37 -5.58
N PRO A 48 -2.01 7.23 -6.77
CA PRO A 48 -3.15 6.33 -6.98
C PRO A 48 -2.77 4.84 -6.98
N LEU A 49 -1.75 4.47 -6.21
CA LEU A 49 -1.20 3.14 -6.08
C LEU A 49 -0.68 2.92 -4.66
N SER A 50 -1.01 1.77 -4.09
CA SER A 50 -0.41 1.26 -2.85
C SER A 50 0.04 -0.18 -3.06
N GLN A 51 1.24 -0.52 -2.61
CA GLN A 51 1.74 -1.89 -2.76
C GLN A 51 2.64 -2.35 -1.60
N TYR A 52 2.72 -3.66 -1.42
CA TYR A 52 3.69 -4.29 -0.53
C TYR A 52 3.94 -5.75 -0.92
N LEU A 53 5.07 -6.29 -0.46
CA LEU A 53 5.45 -7.68 -0.64
C LEU A 53 5.48 -8.39 0.72
N GLN A 54 4.69 -9.44 0.86
CA GLN A 54 4.60 -10.24 2.07
C GLN A 54 5.24 -11.62 1.85
N PRO A 55 6.39 -11.92 2.49
CA PRO A 55 6.96 -13.25 2.46
C PRO A 55 6.01 -14.28 3.09
N LEU A 56 5.81 -15.41 2.39
CA LEU A 56 4.99 -16.54 2.84
C LEU A 56 5.83 -17.71 3.36
N GLY A 57 7.15 -17.65 3.16
CA GLY A 57 8.08 -18.73 3.50
C GLY A 57 8.38 -19.63 2.31
N ALA A 58 9.37 -20.52 2.45
CA ALA A 58 9.78 -21.48 1.42
C ALA A 58 10.02 -20.86 0.02
N GLY A 59 10.61 -19.67 -0.03
CA GLY A 59 10.88 -18.96 -1.29
C GLY A 59 9.63 -18.36 -1.96
N ARG A 60 8.50 -18.27 -1.24
CA ARG A 60 7.24 -17.70 -1.76
C ARG A 60 6.92 -16.36 -1.11
N ALA A 61 6.24 -15.49 -1.85
CA ALA A 61 5.69 -14.23 -1.35
C ALA A 61 4.39 -13.86 -2.04
N ALA A 62 3.54 -13.09 -1.36
CA ALA A 62 2.39 -12.42 -1.96
C ALA A 62 2.74 -10.97 -2.24
N TRP A 63 2.73 -10.57 -3.51
CA TRP A 63 2.82 -9.18 -3.92
C TRP A 63 1.40 -8.62 -4.09
N GLN A 64 1.05 -7.64 -3.27
CA GLN A 64 -0.24 -6.97 -3.33
C GLN A 64 -0.07 -5.58 -3.93
N VAL A 65 -0.83 -5.28 -4.97
CA VAL A 65 -0.87 -3.98 -5.66
C VAL A 65 -2.32 -3.51 -5.69
N THR A 66 -2.61 -2.38 -5.08
CA THR A 66 -3.92 -1.73 -5.09
C THR A 66 -3.84 -0.46 -5.91
N LEU A 67 -4.67 -0.35 -6.95
CA LEU A 67 -4.76 0.78 -7.86
C LEU A 67 -6.07 1.52 -7.56
N LEU A 68 -5.96 2.83 -7.34
CA LEU A 68 -7.05 3.65 -6.78
C LEU A 68 -7.76 4.50 -7.84
N SER A 69 -7.44 4.29 -9.12
CA SER A 69 -8.10 4.96 -10.25
C SER A 69 -8.18 4.03 -11.46
N ASP A 70 -9.16 4.29 -12.34
CA ASP A 70 -9.34 3.52 -13.57
C ASP A 70 -8.14 3.65 -14.51
N GLU A 71 -7.55 4.86 -14.59
CA GLU A 71 -6.36 5.12 -15.39
C GLU A 71 -5.15 4.33 -14.89
N ALA A 72 -4.90 4.32 -13.58
CA ALA A 72 -3.83 3.51 -12.99
C ALA A 72 -4.07 2.01 -13.21
N ALA A 73 -5.32 1.54 -13.07
CA ALA A 73 -5.70 0.16 -13.33
C ALA A 73 -5.38 -0.27 -14.76
N GLN A 74 -5.77 0.55 -15.74
CA GLN A 74 -5.54 0.27 -17.16
C GLN A 74 -4.05 0.25 -17.52
N LEU A 75 -3.28 1.23 -17.04
CA LEU A 75 -1.85 1.34 -17.35
C LEU A 75 -1.02 0.20 -16.71
N ALA A 76 -1.43 -0.29 -15.55
CA ALA A 76 -0.73 -1.35 -14.82
C ALA A 76 -1.17 -2.77 -15.21
N GLU A 77 -2.26 -2.95 -15.94
CA GLU A 77 -2.86 -4.26 -16.23
C GLU A 77 -1.86 -5.21 -16.92
N LEU A 78 -1.24 -4.77 -18.01
CA LEU A 78 -0.30 -5.60 -18.78
C LEU A 78 0.99 -5.90 -17.99
N PRO A 79 1.70 -4.92 -17.40
CA PRO A 79 2.86 -5.20 -16.56
C PRO A 79 2.59 -6.14 -15.38
N LEU A 80 1.43 -6.01 -14.71
CA LEU A 80 1.06 -6.88 -13.59
C LEU A 80 0.73 -8.32 -14.02
N SER A 81 0.46 -8.52 -15.31
CA SER A 81 0.22 -9.84 -15.91
C SER A 81 1.51 -10.52 -16.40
N ALA A 82 2.67 -9.91 -16.17
CA ALA A 82 3.95 -10.50 -16.53
C ALA A 82 4.17 -11.84 -15.79
N PRO A 83 4.73 -12.86 -16.47
CA PRO A 83 5.00 -14.16 -15.83
C PRO A 83 6.16 -14.08 -14.84
N ASP A 84 7.08 -13.14 -15.03
CA ASP A 84 8.32 -13.04 -14.27
C ASP A 84 8.65 -11.59 -13.91
N PHE A 85 9.17 -11.40 -12.70
CA PHE A 85 9.66 -10.12 -12.19
C PHE A 85 11.12 -10.24 -11.75
N ARG A 86 11.95 -9.25 -12.09
CA ARG A 86 13.40 -9.30 -11.86
C ARG A 86 13.83 -8.35 -10.76
N ILE A 87 14.55 -8.89 -9.79
CA ILE A 87 15.27 -8.11 -8.78
C ILE A 87 16.72 -8.01 -9.20
N GLU A 88 17.03 -7.01 -10.04
CA GLU A 88 18.31 -6.87 -10.75
C GLU A 88 19.53 -6.92 -9.81
N ASP A 89 19.52 -6.13 -8.73
CA ASP A 89 20.65 -6.05 -7.77
C ASP A 89 20.94 -7.38 -7.06
N GLU A 90 19.95 -8.27 -6.97
CA GLU A 90 20.07 -9.55 -6.30
C GLU A 90 20.32 -10.72 -7.25
N ALA A 91 20.25 -10.45 -8.57
CA ALA A 91 20.23 -11.46 -9.64
C ALA A 91 19.19 -12.57 -9.39
N VAL A 92 17.98 -12.17 -8.97
CA VAL A 92 16.87 -13.08 -8.64
C VAL A 92 15.69 -12.84 -9.59
N THR A 93 15.06 -13.93 -10.01
CA THR A 93 13.77 -13.89 -10.71
C THR A 93 12.65 -14.39 -9.78
N LEU A 94 11.55 -13.66 -9.79
CA LEU A 94 10.30 -14.02 -9.12
C LEU A 94 9.28 -14.40 -10.18
N THR A 95 8.90 -15.68 -10.24
CA THR A 95 7.90 -16.19 -11.18
C THR A 95 6.52 -16.15 -10.54
N ALA A 96 5.53 -15.67 -11.29
CA ALA A 96 4.13 -15.66 -10.89
C ALA A 96 3.53 -17.07 -10.95
N GLU A 97 3.18 -17.61 -9.78
CA GLU A 97 2.45 -18.88 -9.66
C GLU A 97 0.95 -18.70 -9.87
N SER A 98 0.41 -17.57 -9.40
CA SER A 98 -1.01 -17.25 -9.53
C SER A 98 -1.23 -15.76 -9.43
N HIS A 99 -2.26 -15.28 -10.12
CA HIS A 99 -2.69 -13.89 -10.11
C HIS A 99 -4.20 -13.84 -9.90
N SER A 100 -4.64 -13.14 -8.85
CA SER A 100 -6.05 -12.86 -8.61
C SER A 100 -6.29 -11.37 -8.54
N VAL A 101 -7.44 -10.93 -9.05
CA VAL A 101 -7.85 -9.53 -9.05
C VAL A 101 -9.20 -9.39 -8.35
N GLU A 102 -9.24 -8.51 -7.36
CA GLU A 102 -10.47 -8.08 -6.71
C GLU A 102 -10.84 -6.68 -7.21
N TYR A 103 -12.13 -6.43 -7.36
CA TYR A 103 -12.67 -5.18 -7.87
C TYR A 103 -13.62 -4.57 -6.84
N ILE A 104 -13.50 -3.27 -6.65
CA ILE A 104 -14.45 -2.45 -5.88
C ILE A 104 -14.95 -1.39 -6.85
N ALA A 105 -16.26 -1.42 -7.13
CA ALA A 105 -16.87 -0.66 -8.21
C ALA A 105 -16.63 0.84 -8.04
N ASP A 106 -16.96 1.36 -6.85
CA ASP A 106 -16.79 2.77 -6.51
C ASP A 106 -16.76 3.02 -4.99
N GLU A 107 -16.61 4.29 -4.63
CA GLU A 107 -16.58 4.77 -3.25
C GLU A 107 -17.86 4.43 -2.46
N SER A 108 -19.02 4.36 -3.12
CA SER A 108 -20.30 4.05 -2.47
C SER A 108 -20.32 2.61 -1.96
N GLU A 109 -19.66 1.69 -2.65
CA GLU A 109 -19.51 0.30 -2.19
C GLU A 109 -18.70 0.24 -0.88
N LEU A 110 -17.61 1.01 -0.80
CA LEU A 110 -16.81 1.12 0.43
C LEU A 110 -17.62 1.73 1.58
N LEU A 111 -18.37 2.80 1.31
CA LEU A 111 -19.21 3.46 2.31
C LEU A 111 -20.36 2.56 2.78
N ALA A 112 -20.99 1.82 1.87
CA ALA A 112 -22.04 0.87 2.22
C ALA A 112 -21.49 -0.28 3.10
N ALA A 113 -20.31 -0.80 2.77
CA ALA A 113 -19.65 -1.82 3.60
C ALA A 113 -19.28 -1.28 5.00
N ALA A 114 -18.84 -0.02 5.08
CA ALA A 114 -18.56 0.64 6.36
C ALA A 114 -19.84 0.87 7.18
N ALA A 115 -20.93 1.32 6.56
CA ALA A 115 -22.21 1.60 7.22
C ALA A 115 -22.90 0.34 7.78
N GLN A 116 -22.60 -0.84 7.23
CA GLN A 116 -23.08 -2.13 7.74
C GLN A 116 -22.25 -2.64 8.93
N SER A 117 -21.18 -1.93 9.32
CA SER A 117 -20.31 -2.37 10.40
C SER A 117 -20.79 -1.83 11.76
N ASP A 118 -21.29 -2.72 12.62
CA ASP A 118 -21.58 -2.40 14.02
C ASP A 118 -20.33 -2.46 14.93
N LYS A 119 -19.13 -2.44 14.34
CA LYS A 119 -17.88 -2.62 15.08
C LYS A 119 -17.46 -1.32 15.78
N THR A 120 -17.50 -1.34 17.09
CA THR A 120 -16.90 -0.29 17.94
C THR A 120 -15.39 -0.46 18.13
N LEU A 121 -14.85 -1.64 17.82
CA LEU A 121 -13.42 -1.95 17.90
C LEU A 121 -12.91 -2.46 16.54
N THR A 122 -11.89 -1.80 16.02
CA THR A 122 -11.23 -2.17 14.76
C THR A 122 -9.75 -2.50 15.00
N ARG A 123 -9.30 -3.65 14.50
CA ARG A 123 -7.88 -4.04 14.53
C ARG A 123 -7.21 -3.63 13.22
N LEU A 124 -6.22 -2.73 13.32
CA LEU A 124 -5.33 -2.41 12.21
C LEU A 124 -4.13 -3.38 12.20
N MET A 125 -3.89 -4.03 11.06
CA MET A 125 -2.72 -4.89 10.86
C MET A 125 -1.76 -4.26 9.85
N LEU A 126 -0.54 -3.96 10.29
CA LEU A 126 0.50 -3.40 9.44
C LEU A 126 1.26 -4.54 8.75
N ARG A 127 1.06 -4.70 7.44
CA ARG A 127 1.67 -5.79 6.64
C ARG A 127 3.08 -5.47 6.16
N SER A 128 3.46 -4.20 6.19
CA SER A 128 4.79 -3.69 5.91
C SER A 128 5.19 -2.67 6.99
N PRO A 129 6.51 -2.41 7.18
CA PRO A 129 6.95 -1.36 8.07
C PRO A 129 6.29 -0.02 7.71
N CYS A 130 5.60 0.58 8.68
CA CYS A 130 4.86 1.81 8.52
C CYS A 130 5.53 2.94 9.30
N THR A 131 5.50 4.16 8.79
CA THR A 131 5.91 5.36 9.52
C THR A 131 5.13 6.56 9.02
N PHE A 132 5.07 7.60 9.85
CA PHE A 132 4.49 8.89 9.50
C PHE A 132 5.59 9.95 9.49
N LYS A 133 5.41 11.02 8.71
CA LYS A 133 6.29 12.17 8.74
C LYS A 133 5.60 13.33 9.46
N ARG A 134 6.21 13.85 10.52
CA ARG A 134 5.76 15.01 11.28
C ARG A 134 6.95 15.94 11.49
N ASP A 135 6.79 17.23 11.18
CA ASP A 135 7.83 18.26 11.31
C ASP A 135 9.16 17.85 10.65
N GLY A 136 9.08 17.26 9.46
CA GLY A 136 10.26 16.80 8.72
C GLY A 136 10.85 15.47 9.19
N GLN A 137 10.40 14.92 10.31
CA GLN A 137 10.96 13.70 10.93
C GLN A 137 10.02 12.50 10.83
N TYR A 138 10.59 11.30 10.75
CA TYR A 138 9.84 10.05 10.82
C TYR A 138 9.48 9.71 12.26
N VAL A 139 8.22 9.34 12.48
CA VAL A 139 7.69 8.98 13.80
C VAL A 139 7.68 7.45 13.97
N LEU A 140 8.14 7.00 15.15
CA LEU A 140 8.24 5.57 15.49
C LEU A 140 7.04 5.00 16.23
N PHE A 141 6.18 5.85 16.78
CA PHE A 141 4.96 5.43 17.47
C PHE A 141 3.74 5.92 16.70
N PRO A 142 2.73 5.06 16.49
CA PRO A 142 1.48 5.51 15.92
C PRO A 142 0.76 6.43 16.91
N SER A 143 0.04 7.41 16.37
CA SER A 143 -0.94 8.18 17.11
C SER A 143 -2.22 8.27 16.29
N VAL A 144 -3.36 8.43 16.97
CA VAL A 144 -4.68 8.46 16.33
C VAL A 144 -4.75 9.60 15.31
N ASP A 145 -4.24 10.78 15.64
CA ASP A 145 -4.18 11.94 14.75
C ASP A 145 -3.40 11.64 13.47
N LEU A 146 -2.24 10.97 13.55
CA LEU A 146 -1.43 10.63 12.38
C LEU A 146 -2.10 9.56 11.51
N ILE A 147 -2.73 8.55 12.12
CA ILE A 147 -3.46 7.52 11.38
C ILE A 147 -4.66 8.13 10.65
N VAL A 148 -5.52 8.87 11.36
CA VAL A 148 -6.73 9.46 10.81
C VAL A 148 -6.40 10.49 9.74
N SER A 149 -5.48 11.42 10.01
CA SER A 149 -5.07 12.42 9.01
C SER A 149 -4.46 11.78 7.77
N SER A 150 -3.65 10.72 7.92
CA SER A 150 -3.11 10.00 6.76
C SER A 150 -4.20 9.29 5.96
N LEU A 151 -5.24 8.74 6.62
CA LEU A 151 -6.36 8.09 5.93
C LEU A 151 -7.24 9.11 5.21
N VAL A 152 -7.57 10.23 5.87
CA VAL A 152 -8.36 11.34 5.27
C VAL A 152 -7.63 11.90 4.07
N ARG A 153 -6.32 12.16 4.17
CA ARG A 153 -5.52 12.68 3.06
C ARG A 153 -5.50 11.72 1.87
N LYS A 154 -5.30 10.42 2.13
CA LYS A 154 -5.35 9.38 1.09
C LYS A 154 -6.74 9.26 0.45
N TRP A 155 -7.78 9.26 1.27
CA TRP A 155 -9.17 9.21 0.82
C TRP A 155 -9.48 10.39 -0.10
N ASN A 156 -9.19 11.62 0.33
CA ASN A 156 -9.42 12.82 -0.49
C ASN A 156 -8.56 12.86 -1.75
N GLY A 157 -7.39 12.19 -1.74
CA GLY A 157 -6.53 12.06 -2.92
C GLY A 157 -7.09 11.13 -4.00
N CYS A 158 -7.96 10.17 -3.64
CA CYS A 158 -8.55 9.21 -4.59
C CYS A 158 -10.06 9.33 -4.76
N SER A 159 -10.77 9.94 -3.79
CA SER A 159 -12.21 10.14 -3.80
C SER A 159 -12.58 11.26 -4.76
N GLN A 160 -13.52 10.99 -5.66
CA GLN A 160 -14.08 11.96 -6.60
C GLN A 160 -15.43 12.51 -6.12
N LYS A 161 -16.13 11.78 -5.24
CA LYS A 161 -17.53 12.08 -4.87
C LYS A 161 -17.72 12.45 -3.40
N PHE A 162 -16.91 11.90 -2.50
CA PHE A 162 -17.15 11.95 -1.06
C PHE A 162 -15.95 12.51 -0.29
N CYS A 163 -15.44 13.69 -0.68
CA CYS A 163 -14.35 14.34 0.03
C CYS A 163 -14.69 14.59 1.52
N ILE A 164 -13.69 14.44 2.38
CA ILE A 164 -13.75 14.74 3.80
C ILE A 164 -12.99 16.06 4.03
N ASP A 165 -13.70 17.17 4.00
CA ASP A 165 -13.15 18.54 4.08
C ASP A 165 -13.59 19.33 5.33
N ASP A 166 -14.38 18.72 6.21
CA ASP A 166 -14.76 19.27 7.51
C ASP A 166 -13.70 18.96 8.58
N GLU A 167 -12.83 19.93 8.86
CA GLU A 167 -11.77 19.83 9.86
C GLU A 167 -12.31 19.60 11.28
N ASP A 168 -13.46 20.18 11.63
CA ASP A 168 -14.07 20.03 12.95
C ASP A 168 -14.62 18.61 13.14
N ALA A 169 -15.21 18.04 12.08
CA ALA A 169 -15.65 16.65 12.07
C ALA A 169 -14.46 15.67 12.20
N VAL A 170 -13.36 15.91 11.48
CA VAL A 170 -12.13 15.11 11.61
C VAL A 170 -11.55 15.24 13.02
N ALA A 171 -11.53 16.44 13.59
CA ALA A 171 -11.07 16.64 14.96
C ALA A 171 -11.97 15.93 15.99
N ALA A 172 -13.28 15.92 15.77
CA ALA A 172 -14.23 15.17 16.60
C ALA A 172 -13.99 13.66 16.49
N LEU A 173 -13.73 13.14 15.28
CA LEU A 173 -13.38 11.74 15.05
C LEU A 173 -12.10 11.35 15.80
N VAL A 174 -11.04 12.15 15.71
CA VAL A 174 -9.77 11.90 16.43
C VAL A 174 -9.99 11.88 17.94
N ARG A 175 -10.80 12.80 18.49
CA ARG A 175 -11.14 12.81 19.92
C ARG A 175 -11.97 11.59 20.37
N GLY A 176 -12.76 11.02 19.46
CA GLY A 176 -13.62 9.87 19.72
C GLY A 176 -12.94 8.51 19.60
N ILE A 177 -11.68 8.45 19.10
CA ILE A 177 -10.95 7.20 18.89
C ILE A 177 -9.82 7.08 19.92
N SER A 178 -9.74 5.92 20.57
CA SER A 178 -8.64 5.52 21.45
C SER A 178 -7.90 4.28 20.91
N ILE A 179 -6.60 4.23 21.15
CA ILE A 179 -5.82 2.99 20.95
C ILE A 179 -5.88 2.19 22.24
N GLU A 180 -6.72 1.15 22.26
CA GLU A 180 -6.91 0.26 23.42
C GLU A 180 -5.72 -0.65 23.69
N ASN A 181 -5.12 -1.19 22.63
CA ASN A 181 -3.94 -2.05 22.70
C ASN A 181 -3.17 -2.03 21.39
N TYR A 182 -1.88 -2.36 21.46
CA TYR A 182 -1.07 -2.62 20.29
C TYR A 182 0.05 -3.60 20.62
N ARG A 183 0.49 -4.33 19.60
CA ARG A 183 1.72 -5.12 19.62
C ARG A 183 2.54 -4.70 18.42
N LEU A 184 3.55 -3.86 18.66
CA LEU A 184 4.37 -3.26 17.63
C LEU A 184 5.83 -3.48 17.94
N GLN A 185 6.64 -3.57 16.89
CA GLN A 185 8.10 -3.57 16.98
C GLN A 185 8.68 -2.57 15.99
N SER A 186 9.82 -1.99 16.35
CA SER A 186 10.56 -1.14 15.41
C SER A 186 11.13 -1.99 14.27
N ASN A 187 10.91 -1.56 13.03
CA ASN A 187 11.42 -2.20 11.83
C ASN A 187 12.13 -1.19 10.93
N MET A 188 13.01 -1.70 10.07
CA MET A 188 13.70 -0.92 9.05
C MET A 188 13.21 -1.34 7.67
N PHE A 189 12.87 -0.37 6.83
CA PHE A 189 12.56 -0.58 5.42
C PHE A 189 13.62 0.10 4.56
N HIS A 190 14.30 -0.67 3.71
CA HIS A 190 15.35 -0.12 2.85
C HIS A 190 14.78 0.30 1.49
N MET A 191 15.00 1.55 1.10
CA MET A 191 14.64 2.06 -0.22
C MET A 191 15.72 3.01 -0.72
N LYS A 192 16.09 2.92 -2.01
CA LYS A 192 17.11 3.79 -2.63
C LYS A 192 18.42 3.90 -1.83
N GLY A 193 18.87 2.81 -1.20
CA GLY A 193 20.08 2.79 -0.37
C GLY A 193 19.96 3.45 1.01
N ALA A 194 18.78 3.97 1.37
CA ALA A 194 18.49 4.54 2.68
C ALA A 194 17.56 3.64 3.50
N GLY A 195 17.84 3.51 4.80
CA GLY A 195 16.95 2.84 5.75
C GLY A 195 15.94 3.81 6.35
N VAL A 196 14.66 3.56 6.13
CA VAL A 196 13.56 4.27 6.79
C VAL A 196 13.10 3.46 7.98
N ARG A 197 13.19 4.05 9.18
CA ARG A 197 12.70 3.42 10.40
C ARG A 197 11.19 3.58 10.52
N GLY A 198 10.51 2.53 10.95
CA GLY A 198 9.08 2.51 11.19
C GLY A 198 8.69 1.46 12.23
N PHE A 199 7.42 1.11 12.25
CA PHE A 199 6.82 0.13 13.14
C PHE A 199 5.89 -0.80 12.37
N SER A 200 5.78 -2.06 12.81
CA SER A 200 4.73 -2.99 12.38
C SER A 200 4.50 -4.09 13.41
#